data_AF-A0A090X6R1-F1
#
_entry.id   AF-A0A090X6R1-F1
#
_cell.length_a   1.000
_cell.length_b   1.000
_cell.length_c   1.000
_cell.angle_alpha   90.00
_cell.angle_beta   90.00
_cell.angle_gamma   90.00
#
_symmetry.space_group_name_H-M   'P 1'
#
loop_
_entity.id
_entity.type
_entity.pdbx_description
1 polymer ?
#
loop_
_entity_poly.entity_id
_entity_poly.type
_entity_poly.pdbx_seq_one_letter_code
_entity_poly.pdbx_strand_id
1 'polypeptide(L)'
;MMKFKKIILGLVFAIGLISCESLDIEPEGFYSDQNFYKTVDDAEAAILYAYDALTLVSYAPVTFYLAELSTDNCRVKSDEGGADAQAFVNWEVTSQNELLTQYYRSAYIAINRANAVIENVEGKGFNQEDENRLLGGKLYFLEHTIILTWLEHLV
;
A
#
# COMPACT_ATOMS: atom_id res chain seq x y z
N MET A 1 -64.29 9.76 29.41
CA MET A 1 -63.30 10.55 28.64
C MET A 1 -61.83 10.19 28.95
N MET A 2 -61.43 9.94 30.22
CA MET A 2 -60.02 9.64 30.57
C MET A 2 -59.49 8.27 30.11
N LYS A 3 -60.34 7.23 29.98
CA LYS A 3 -59.94 5.89 29.51
C LYS A 3 -59.50 5.89 28.03
N PHE A 4 -60.15 6.71 27.20
CA PHE A 4 -59.83 6.83 25.77
C PHE A 4 -58.48 7.51 25.53
N LYS A 5 -58.12 8.51 26.37
CA LYS A 5 -56.81 9.16 26.35
C LYS A 5 -55.67 8.20 26.71
N LYS A 6 -55.89 7.26 27.65
CA LYS A 6 -54.89 6.25 28.02
C LYS A 6 -54.67 5.21 26.92
N ILE A 7 -55.72 4.85 26.17
CA ILE A 7 -55.61 3.95 25.01
C ILE A 7 -54.85 4.61 23.87
N ILE A 8 -55.15 5.88 23.56
CA ILE A 8 -54.41 6.64 22.54
C ILE A 8 -52.93 6.80 22.93
N LEU A 9 -52.63 7.09 24.20
CA LEU A 9 -51.25 7.21 24.68
C LEU A 9 -50.48 5.88 24.60
N GLY A 10 -51.14 4.75 24.89
CA GLY A 10 -50.56 3.42 24.72
C GLY A 10 -50.29 3.06 23.25
N LEU A 11 -51.19 3.46 22.34
CA LEU A 11 -51.02 3.22 20.90
C LEU A 11 -49.85 4.02 20.31
N VAL A 12 -49.69 5.28 20.73
CA VAL A 12 -48.55 6.12 20.33
C VAL A 12 -47.22 5.54 20.82
N PHE A 13 -47.19 5.00 22.05
CA PHE A 13 -45.99 4.36 22.59
C PHE A 13 -45.63 3.06 21.85
N ALA A 14 -46.64 2.27 21.43
CA ALA A 14 -46.43 1.05 20.66
C ALA A 14 -45.89 1.32 19.24
N ILE A 15 -46.33 2.41 18.60
CA ILE A 15 -45.81 2.83 17.27
C ILE A 15 -44.35 3.30 17.38
N GLY A 16 -43.98 3.95 18.48
CA GLY A 16 -42.59 4.38 18.73
C GLY A 16 -41.58 3.24 18.86
N LEU A 17 -42.02 2.05 19.29
CA LEU A 17 -41.15 0.87 19.42
C LEU A 17 -40.87 0.17 18.07
N ILE A 18 -41.67 0.42 17.03
CA ILE A 18 -41.53 -0.19 15.70
C ILE A 18 -40.64 0.68 14.78
N SER A 19 -40.39 1.94 15.15
CA SER A 19 -39.60 2.89 14.35
C SER A 19 -38.08 2.77 14.54
N CYS A 20 -37.60 1.82 15.35
CA CYS A 20 -36.16 1.58 15.52
C CYS A 20 -35.67 0.68 14.38
N GLU A 21 -35.29 1.29 13.27
CA GLU A 21 -34.58 0.61 12.18
C GLU A 21 -33.13 0.35 12.63
N SER A 22 -32.60 -0.85 12.37
CA SER A 22 -31.22 -1.19 12.73
C SER A 22 -30.24 -0.31 11.97
N LEU A 23 -29.40 0.41 12.70
CA LEU A 23 -28.40 1.34 12.14
C LEU A 23 -27.13 0.61 11.63
N ASP A 24 -27.28 -0.57 11.02
CA ASP A 24 -26.20 -1.24 10.28
C ASP A 24 -26.26 -0.77 8.83
N ILE A 25 -25.82 0.46 8.60
CA ILE A 25 -25.64 1.01 7.26
C ILE A 25 -24.20 0.72 6.88
N GLU A 26 -23.98 -0.22 5.95
CA GLU A 26 -22.66 -0.36 5.34
C GLU A 26 -22.30 0.94 4.61
N PRO A 27 -21.12 1.54 4.87
CA PRO A 27 -20.74 2.78 4.21
C PRO A 27 -20.55 2.55 2.70
N GLU A 28 -21.40 3.18 1.90
CA GLU A 28 -21.26 3.13 0.44
C GLU A 28 -19.95 3.80 0.00
N GLY A 29 -19.22 3.15 -0.91
CA GLY A 29 -17.94 3.67 -1.44
C GLY A 29 -16.72 3.43 -0.55
N PHE A 30 -16.84 2.70 0.55
CA PHE A 30 -15.67 2.28 1.34
C PHE A 30 -15.06 1.01 0.75
N TYR A 31 -13.82 1.11 0.29
CA TYR A 31 -13.04 -0.06 -0.13
C TYR A 31 -12.31 -0.66 1.07
N SER A 32 -12.46 -1.97 1.24
CA SER A 32 -11.72 -2.80 2.18
C SER A 32 -11.10 -3.97 1.42
N ASP A 33 -10.12 -4.62 2.02
CA ASP A 33 -9.48 -5.82 1.42
C ASP A 33 -10.52 -6.89 1.07
N GLN A 34 -11.61 -6.98 1.85
CA GLN A 34 -12.68 -7.95 1.64
C GLN A 34 -13.59 -7.63 0.43
N ASN A 35 -13.67 -6.38 0.00
CA ASN A 35 -14.62 -5.95 -1.04
C ASN A 35 -13.97 -5.35 -2.29
N PHE A 36 -12.64 -5.20 -2.29
CA PHE A 36 -11.87 -4.57 -3.37
C PHE A 36 -11.53 -5.55 -4.51
N TYR A 37 -11.04 -6.75 -4.21
CA TYR A 37 -10.56 -7.71 -5.22
C TYR A 37 -11.70 -8.53 -5.86
N LYS A 38 -12.57 -7.88 -6.64
CA LYS A 38 -13.73 -8.53 -7.27
C LYS A 38 -13.53 -8.83 -8.74
N THR A 39 -12.79 -7.99 -9.44
CA THR A 39 -12.58 -8.09 -10.89
C THR A 39 -11.09 -8.14 -11.21
N VAL A 40 -10.78 -8.55 -12.45
CA VAL A 40 -9.41 -8.52 -12.97
C VAL A 40 -8.87 -7.09 -12.98
N ASP A 41 -9.71 -6.11 -13.32
CA ASP A 41 -9.33 -4.70 -13.33
C ASP A 41 -8.97 -4.19 -11.93
N ASP A 42 -9.68 -4.64 -10.88
CA ASP A 42 -9.35 -4.30 -9.49
C ASP A 42 -7.98 -4.86 -9.09
N ALA A 43 -7.71 -6.12 -9.46
CA ALA A 43 -6.41 -6.74 -9.23
C ALA A 43 -5.28 -6.03 -10.00
N GLU A 44 -5.54 -5.60 -11.25
CA GLU A 44 -4.57 -4.81 -12.03
C GLU A 44 -4.31 -3.43 -11.43
N ALA A 45 -5.34 -2.76 -10.92
CA ALA A 45 -5.18 -1.50 -10.20
C ALA A 45 -4.35 -1.69 -8.93
N ALA A 46 -4.55 -2.79 -8.20
CA ALA A 46 -3.76 -3.16 -7.04
C ALA A 46 -2.28 -3.37 -7.37
N ILE A 47 -2.00 -4.07 -8.48
CA ILE A 47 -0.63 -4.27 -8.98
C ILE A 47 0.00 -2.94 -9.37
N LEU A 48 -0.73 -2.07 -10.07
CA LEU A 48 -0.23 -0.73 -10.41
C LEU A 48 0.10 0.09 -9.17
N TYR A 49 -0.73 -0.02 -8.12
CA TYR A 49 -0.45 0.61 -6.83
C TYR A 49 0.77 0.00 -6.12
N ALA A 50 1.06 -1.29 -6.30
CA ALA A 50 2.31 -1.88 -5.84
C ALA A 50 3.53 -1.27 -6.59
N TYR A 51 3.43 -1.09 -7.91
CA TYR A 51 4.48 -0.43 -8.71
C TYR A 51 4.67 1.05 -8.38
N ASP A 52 3.59 1.77 -8.03
CA ASP A 52 3.64 3.18 -7.64
C ASP A 52 4.64 3.42 -6.48
N ALA A 53 4.85 2.43 -5.61
CA ALA A 53 5.83 2.52 -4.54
C ALA A 53 7.27 2.76 -5.04
N LEU A 54 7.61 2.34 -6.27
CA LEU A 54 8.90 2.61 -6.89
C LEU A 54 9.04 4.06 -7.39
N THR A 55 7.93 4.77 -7.56
CA THR A 55 7.93 6.17 -8.00
C THR A 55 8.02 7.16 -6.85
N LEU A 56 7.96 6.66 -5.61
CA LEU A 56 8.08 7.48 -4.41
C LEU A 56 9.41 8.25 -4.43
N VAL A 57 9.36 9.52 -4.03
CA VAL A 57 10.54 10.38 -3.88
C VAL A 57 11.53 9.80 -2.86
N SER A 58 11.04 9.00 -1.91
CA SER A 58 11.84 8.25 -0.95
C SER A 58 12.52 7.00 -1.53
N TYR A 59 12.18 6.59 -2.76
CA TYR A 59 12.77 5.45 -3.45
C TYR A 59 13.57 5.88 -4.68
N ALA A 60 12.97 6.52 -5.68
CA ALA A 60 13.62 6.72 -6.98
C ALA A 60 14.90 7.60 -6.92
N PRO A 61 14.87 8.83 -6.36
CA PRO A 61 16.08 9.63 -6.16
C PRO A 61 17.10 8.96 -5.23
N VAL A 62 16.61 8.28 -4.20
CA VAL A 62 17.47 7.66 -3.18
C VAL A 62 18.19 6.45 -3.74
N THR A 63 17.56 5.67 -4.61
CA THR A 63 18.19 4.55 -5.33
C THR A 63 19.36 5.05 -6.17
N PHE A 64 19.20 6.20 -6.83
CA PHE A 64 20.30 6.84 -7.55
C PHE A 64 21.45 7.22 -6.60
N TYR A 65 21.15 7.73 -5.40
CA TYR A 65 22.17 8.03 -4.40
C TYR A 65 22.97 6.81 -3.97
N LEU A 66 22.29 5.69 -3.71
CA LEU A 66 22.96 4.43 -3.34
C LEU A 66 23.82 3.89 -4.49
N ALA A 67 23.32 3.96 -5.73
CA ALA A 67 23.99 3.40 -6.89
C ALA A 67 25.18 4.24 -7.40
N GLU A 68 25.07 5.57 -7.36
CA GLU A 68 26.02 6.44 -8.05
C GLU A 68 26.91 7.26 -7.12
N LEU A 69 26.46 7.69 -5.93
CA LEU A 69 27.27 8.60 -5.08
C LEU A 69 28.48 7.90 -4.46
N SER A 70 28.40 6.59 -4.27
CA SER A 70 29.53 5.75 -3.83
C SER A 70 30.56 5.56 -4.95
N THR A 71 30.18 5.85 -6.20
CA THR A 71 31.08 5.80 -7.36
C THR A 71 31.80 7.14 -7.55
N ASP A 72 32.92 7.12 -8.26
CA ASP A 72 33.64 8.35 -8.59
C ASP A 72 33.02 9.15 -9.74
N ASN A 73 31.88 8.71 -10.29
CA ASN A 73 31.21 9.33 -11.46
C ASN A 73 30.51 10.65 -11.15
N CYS A 74 30.07 10.88 -9.91
CA CYS A 74 29.34 12.10 -9.54
C CYS A 74 29.69 12.61 -8.13
N ARG A 75 29.20 13.81 -7.82
CA ARG A 75 29.34 14.45 -6.50
C ARG A 75 28.03 15.10 -6.12
N VAL A 76 27.78 15.15 -4.81
CA VAL A 76 26.59 15.81 -4.26
C VAL A 76 26.72 17.32 -4.43
N LYS A 77 25.67 17.95 -4.94
CA LYS A 77 25.58 19.42 -5.00
C LYS A 77 25.38 19.97 -3.59
N SER A 78 25.92 21.16 -3.31
CA SER A 78 25.93 21.74 -1.95
C SER A 78 24.55 21.95 -1.29
N ASP A 79 23.46 21.95 -2.06
CA ASP A 79 22.08 22.12 -1.58
C ASP A 79 21.22 20.84 -1.69
N GLU A 80 21.80 19.70 -2.09
CA GLU A 80 21.09 18.44 -2.33
C GLU A 80 21.43 17.39 -1.26
N GLY A 81 20.41 16.72 -0.69
CA GLY A 81 20.58 15.54 0.18
C GLY A 81 21.36 15.72 1.50
N GLY A 82 21.98 16.88 1.73
CA GLY A 82 22.64 17.25 2.99
C GLY A 82 23.77 16.31 3.40
N ALA A 83 23.96 16.18 4.72
CA ALA A 83 25.02 15.33 5.29
C ALA A 83 24.84 13.84 4.93
N ASP A 84 23.59 13.38 4.80
CA ASP A 84 23.32 11.97 4.51
C ASP A 84 23.69 11.58 3.08
N ALA A 85 23.48 12.46 2.09
CA ALA A 85 23.95 12.20 0.73
C ALA A 85 25.49 12.27 0.68
N GLN A 86 26.09 13.20 1.40
CA GLN A 86 27.56 13.34 1.42
C GLN A 86 28.25 12.14 2.09
N ALA A 87 27.59 11.48 3.05
CA ALA A 87 28.09 10.27 3.68
C ALA A 87 28.32 9.13 2.66
N PHE A 88 27.51 9.04 1.59
CA PHE A 88 27.75 8.06 0.52
C PHE A 88 29.05 8.35 -0.24
N VAL A 89 29.30 9.61 -0.58
CA VAL A 89 30.54 10.03 -1.27
C VAL A 89 31.78 9.79 -0.42
N ASN A 90 31.68 10.05 0.89
CA ASN A 90 32.79 9.93 1.82
C ASN A 90 32.99 8.51 2.36
N TRP A 91 32.11 7.56 2.02
CA TRP A 91 32.10 6.20 2.60
C TRP A 91 31.91 6.19 4.13
N GLU A 92 31.08 7.10 4.63
CA GLU A 92 30.78 7.31 6.05
C GLU A 92 29.33 6.93 6.41
N VAL A 93 28.65 6.18 5.54
CA VAL A 93 27.26 5.75 5.74
C VAL A 93 27.15 4.86 6.98
N THR A 94 26.20 5.16 7.84
CA THR A 94 25.86 4.37 9.04
C THR A 94 24.39 3.98 9.04
N SER A 95 23.97 3.14 9.98
CA SER A 95 22.56 2.78 10.17
C SER A 95 21.66 3.96 10.53
N GLN A 96 22.22 5.13 10.87
CA GLN A 96 21.45 6.32 11.21
C GLN A 96 21.20 7.25 10.02
N ASN A 97 21.70 6.89 8.83
CA ASN A 97 21.50 7.66 7.60
C ASN A 97 20.01 7.62 7.20
N GLU A 98 19.38 8.79 7.08
CA GLU A 98 17.94 8.86 6.80
C GLU A 98 17.63 8.40 5.38
N LEU A 99 18.46 8.76 4.40
CA LEU A 99 18.28 8.34 3.00
C LEU A 99 18.29 6.81 2.89
N LEU A 100 19.25 6.15 3.52
CA LEU A 100 19.29 4.68 3.58
C LEU A 100 18.02 4.09 4.21
N THR A 101 17.52 4.71 5.28
CA THR A 101 16.28 4.29 5.93
C THR A 101 15.07 4.45 5.00
N GLN A 102 14.98 5.56 4.27
CA GLN A 102 13.88 5.84 3.34
C GLN A 102 13.87 4.87 2.15
N TYR A 103 15.04 4.51 1.62
CA TYR A 103 15.17 3.50 0.57
C TYR A 103 14.57 2.17 1.01
N TYR A 104 15.04 1.63 2.13
CA TYR A 104 14.57 0.35 2.65
C TYR A 104 13.09 0.38 3.02
N ARG A 105 12.62 1.47 3.64
CA ARG A 105 11.20 1.66 3.94
C ARG A 105 10.34 1.59 2.68
N SER A 106 10.75 2.27 1.61
CA SER A 106 9.97 2.33 0.37
C SER A 106 9.92 0.98 -0.34
N ALA A 107 11.04 0.25 -0.35
CA ALA A 107 11.06 -1.11 -0.87
C ALA A 107 10.19 -2.08 -0.05
N TYR A 108 10.19 -1.97 1.29
CA TYR A 108 9.26 -2.77 2.12
C TYR A 108 7.80 -2.41 1.89
N ILE A 109 7.48 -1.15 1.59
CA ILE A 109 6.13 -0.74 1.18
C ILE A 109 5.74 -1.43 -0.13
N ALA A 110 6.62 -1.42 -1.13
CA ALA A 110 6.37 -2.09 -2.41
C ALA A 110 6.14 -3.60 -2.24
N ILE A 111 6.99 -4.27 -1.44
CA ILE A 111 6.85 -5.70 -1.12
C ILE A 111 5.56 -5.97 -0.37
N ASN A 112 5.20 -5.14 0.62
CA ASN A 112 3.96 -5.31 1.37
C ASN A 112 2.72 -5.17 0.49
N ARG A 113 2.69 -4.16 -0.40
CA ARG A 113 1.62 -3.99 -1.39
C ARG A 113 1.56 -5.19 -2.35
N ALA A 114 2.70 -5.70 -2.79
CA ALA A 114 2.76 -6.86 -3.67
C ALA A 114 2.17 -8.11 -2.98
N ASN A 115 2.61 -8.40 -1.76
CA ASN A 115 2.09 -9.52 -0.96
C ASN A 115 0.57 -9.42 -0.74
N ALA A 116 0.04 -8.21 -0.52
CA ALA A 116 -1.41 -8.02 -0.40
C ALA A 116 -2.16 -8.43 -1.67
N VAL A 117 -1.60 -8.20 -2.86
CA VAL A 117 -2.20 -8.68 -4.12
C VAL A 117 -2.12 -10.20 -4.20
N ILE A 118 -0.98 -10.81 -3.88
CA ILE A 118 -0.82 -12.28 -3.89
C ILE A 118 -1.91 -12.92 -3.02
N GLU A 119 -2.05 -12.46 -1.78
CA GLU A 119 -3.01 -13.03 -0.82
C GLU A 119 -4.47 -12.93 -1.26
N ASN A 120 -4.81 -11.90 -2.05
CA ASN A 120 -6.19 -11.62 -2.47
C ASN A 120 -6.51 -12.08 -3.90
N VAL A 121 -5.52 -12.50 -4.69
CA VAL A 121 -5.72 -13.02 -6.05
C VAL A 121 -5.50 -14.54 -6.10
N GLU A 122 -4.48 -15.05 -5.42
CA GLU A 122 -4.09 -16.47 -5.48
C GLU A 122 -5.19 -17.39 -4.92
N GLY A 123 -5.74 -18.26 -5.76
CA GLY A 123 -6.78 -19.21 -5.38
C GLY A 123 -8.11 -18.58 -4.92
N LYS A 124 -8.36 -17.30 -5.20
CA LYS A 124 -9.58 -16.56 -4.75
C LYS A 124 -10.73 -16.55 -5.77
N GLY A 125 -10.69 -17.44 -6.76
CA GLY A 125 -11.79 -17.61 -7.73
C GLY A 125 -11.61 -16.86 -9.05
N PHE A 126 -10.43 -16.26 -9.27
CA PHE A 126 -10.00 -15.85 -10.60
C PHE A 126 -9.79 -17.07 -11.50
N ASN A 127 -9.92 -16.90 -12.81
CA ASN A 127 -9.54 -17.98 -13.72
C ASN A 127 -8.02 -18.14 -13.74
N GLN A 128 -7.55 -19.35 -14.05
CA GLN A 128 -6.14 -19.69 -13.95
C GLN A 128 -5.25 -18.92 -14.95
N GLU A 129 -5.79 -18.49 -16.09
CA GLU A 129 -5.04 -17.70 -17.08
C GLU A 129 -4.77 -16.28 -16.56
N ASP A 130 -5.79 -15.62 -16.02
CA ASP A 130 -5.67 -14.29 -15.42
C ASP A 130 -4.81 -14.32 -14.16
N GLU A 131 -4.99 -15.31 -13.29
CA GLU A 131 -4.17 -15.48 -12.09
C GLU A 131 -2.68 -15.62 -12.45
N ASN A 132 -2.35 -16.50 -13.41
CA ASN A 132 -0.98 -16.67 -13.88
C ASN A 132 -0.41 -15.39 -14.51
N ARG A 133 -1.23 -14.64 -15.26
CA ARG A 133 -0.82 -13.39 -15.89
C ARG A 133 -0.55 -12.29 -14.87
N LEU A 134 -1.40 -12.17 -13.85
CA LEU A 134 -1.32 -11.16 -12.79
C LEU A 134 -0.14 -11.45 -11.85
N LEU A 135 -0.05 -12.67 -11.32
CA LEU A 135 0.99 -13.07 -10.35
C LEU A 135 2.34 -13.29 -11.05
N GLY A 136 2.34 -14.05 -12.14
CA GLY A 136 3.55 -14.51 -12.83
C GLY A 136 4.32 -13.40 -13.54
N GLY A 137 3.62 -12.54 -14.28
CA GLY A 137 4.27 -11.56 -15.17
C GLY A 137 4.65 -10.25 -14.50
N LYS A 138 3.79 -9.74 -13.61
CA LYS A 138 3.92 -8.39 -13.06
C LYS A 138 4.44 -8.42 -11.62
N LEU A 139 3.84 -9.24 -10.77
CA LEU A 139 4.08 -9.18 -9.34
C LEU A 139 5.42 -9.81 -8.93
N TYR A 140 5.72 -11.02 -9.39
CA TYR A 140 7.03 -11.63 -9.14
C TYR A 140 8.17 -10.85 -9.81
N PHE A 141 7.92 -10.21 -10.94
CA PHE A 141 8.92 -9.34 -11.58
C PHE A 141 9.25 -8.14 -10.68
N LEU A 142 8.24 -7.50 -10.08
CA LEU A 142 8.42 -6.40 -9.12
C LEU A 142 9.24 -6.85 -7.90
N GLU A 143 8.84 -7.96 -7.26
CA GLU A 143 9.54 -8.48 -6.07
C GLU A 143 10.99 -8.85 -6.39
N HIS A 144 11.23 -9.54 -7.50
CA HIS A 144 12.56 -9.93 -7.92
C HIS A 144 13.45 -8.72 -8.20
N THR A 145 12.92 -7.68 -8.85
CA THR A 145 13.68 -6.44 -9.13
C THR A 145 14.10 -5.75 -7.83
N ILE A 146 13.20 -5.69 -6.85
CA ILE A 146 13.50 -5.13 -5.53
C ILE A 146 14.54 -6.01 -4.82
N ILE A 147 14.34 -7.32 -4.73
CA ILE A 147 15.29 -8.20 -4.02
C ILE A 147 16.69 -8.17 -4.66
N LEU A 148 16.78 -8.14 -5.99
CA LEU A 148 18.08 -8.04 -6.68
C LEU A 148 18.80 -6.74 -6.36
N THR A 149 18.12 -5.60 -6.44
CA THR A 149 18.73 -4.29 -6.10
C THR A 149 19.19 -4.25 -4.64
N TRP A 150 18.53 -4.96 -3.73
CA TRP A 150 19.00 -5.10 -2.35
C TRP A 150 20.27 -5.94 -2.23
N LEU A 151 20.34 -7.07 -2.94
CA LEU A 151 21.49 -7.98 -2.87
C LEU A 151 22.76 -7.36 -3.43
N GLU A 152 22.65 -6.52 -4.47
CA GLU A 152 23.79 -5.82 -5.08
C GLU A 152 24.46 -4.82 -4.13
N HIS A 153 23.71 -4.25 -3.17
CA HIS A 153 24.22 -3.26 -2.22
C HIS A 153 24.66 -3.87 -0.87
N LEU A 154 24.56 -5.19 -0.70
CA LEU A 154 25.00 -5.91 0.51
C LEU A 154 26.38 -6.58 0.38
N VAL A 155 27.03 -6.46 -0.78
CA VAL A 155 28.36 -7.04 -1.08
C VAL A 155 29.39 -5.93 -1.27
#